data_AF-A0A382MYC1-F1
#
_entry.id   AF-A0A382MYC1-F1
#
_cell.length_a   1.000
_cell.length_b   1.000
_cell.length_c   1.000
_cell.angle_alpha   90.00
_cell.angle_beta   90.00
_cell.angle_gamma   90.00
#
_symmetry.space_group_name_H-M   'P 1'
#
loop_
_entity.id
_entity.type
_entity.pdbx_description
1 polymer ?
#
loop_
_entity_poly.entity_id
_entity_poly.type
_entity_poly.pdbx_seq_one_letter_code
_entity_poly.pdbx_strand_id
1 'polypeptide(L)'
;MNYLKYMIIGLVFIPNLFAKDLPGSRDWKVNFSPKVTSDGPAYSLINIGNFGYWQKDDATSAHSPGGSSGGIYPRGTAGAIYLDGVLVGGYTGGNLLHVSGTIYANGLVSGYIGADGNMVTGGDVRIYRIRKDWASLSLDQLRQDAAEVNEISIGSVTDAQIQTVLDQYETDWESWPTHLGAPFYDLDGDGVYDPDDGETPGVAGADQVIWYVATDADVGTTSALYGTTPIGVEIQYTLWGYNQPGAS
;
A
#
# COMPACT_ATOMS: atom_id res chain seq x y z
N MET A 1 23.83 5.06 83.68
CA MET A 1 24.73 5.56 82.61
C MET A 1 24.13 5.10 81.30
N ASN A 2 23.44 6.01 80.62
CA ASN A 2 22.60 5.75 79.44
C ASN A 2 23.34 6.14 78.15
N TYR A 3 23.01 5.40 77.10
CA TYR A 3 23.39 5.49 75.68
C TYR A 3 23.70 6.88 75.13
N LEU A 4 24.80 6.99 74.37
CA LEU A 4 25.11 8.15 73.53
C LEU A 4 25.32 7.75 72.06
N LYS A 5 24.27 8.02 71.28
CA LYS A 5 24.19 8.59 69.93
C LYS A 5 25.47 8.60 69.08
N TYR A 6 25.42 7.91 67.93
CA TYR A 6 25.93 8.46 66.67
C TYR A 6 24.93 8.19 65.55
N MET A 7 24.46 9.30 64.99
CA MET A 7 23.58 9.43 63.84
C MET A 7 24.48 9.59 62.61
N ILE A 8 24.51 8.59 61.72
CA ILE A 8 25.14 8.75 60.41
C ILE A 8 24.03 9.12 59.43
N ILE A 9 24.04 10.40 59.06
CA ILE A 9 23.21 11.00 58.01
C ILE A 9 23.77 10.49 56.67
N GLY A 10 22.99 9.67 55.96
CA GLY A 10 23.23 9.38 54.55
C GLY A 10 22.87 10.61 53.72
N LEU A 11 23.87 11.27 53.14
CA LEU A 11 23.70 12.35 52.18
C LEU A 11 23.26 11.75 50.84
N VAL A 12 22.00 11.96 50.45
CA VAL A 12 21.55 11.75 49.06
C VAL A 12 21.82 13.05 48.30
N PHE A 13 22.84 13.05 47.45
CA PHE A 13 23.01 14.10 46.45
C PHE A 13 22.02 13.86 45.32
N ILE A 14 20.96 14.66 45.26
CA ILE A 14 20.15 14.84 44.06
C ILE A 14 20.79 15.97 43.26
N PRO A 15 21.46 15.73 42.12
CA PRO A 15 21.73 16.82 41.21
C PRO A 15 20.40 17.26 40.61
N ASN A 16 19.93 18.43 41.04
CA ASN A 16 18.98 19.23 40.28
C ASN A 16 19.68 19.61 38.97
N LEU A 17 19.49 18.79 37.92
CA LEU A 17 19.66 19.29 36.57
C LEU A 17 18.50 20.26 36.32
N PHE A 18 18.86 21.52 36.08
CA PHE A 18 17.98 22.48 35.47
C PHE A 18 17.40 21.88 34.18
N ALA A 19 16.13 21.49 34.22
CA ALA A 19 15.35 21.22 33.03
C ALA A 19 15.20 22.56 32.30
N LYS A 20 16.05 22.79 31.31
CA LYS A 20 15.79 23.78 30.27
C LYS A 20 14.48 23.37 29.61
N ASP A 21 13.48 24.25 29.63
CA ASP A 21 12.18 24.01 29.01
C ASP A 21 12.39 23.40 27.62
N LEU A 22 11.93 22.15 27.48
CA LEU A 22 11.89 21.50 26.17
C LEU A 22 10.94 22.33 25.31
N PRO A 23 11.35 22.74 24.10
CA PRO A 23 10.45 23.41 23.18
C PRO A 23 9.22 22.52 22.99
N GLY A 24 8.04 23.14 23.13
CA GLY A 24 6.76 22.49 23.34
C GLY A 24 6.53 21.23 22.49
N SER A 25 5.82 20.29 23.10
CA SER A 25 5.21 19.10 22.49
C SER A 25 4.97 19.30 20.99
N ARG A 26 5.91 18.82 20.18
CA ARG A 26 5.67 18.64 18.74
C ARG A 26 4.71 17.48 18.66
N ASP A 27 3.42 17.79 18.51
CA ASP A 27 2.45 16.84 18.00
C ASP A 27 3.09 16.14 16.80
N TRP A 28 3.25 14.83 16.88
CA TRP A 28 3.68 14.02 15.74
C TRP A 28 2.47 13.93 14.78
N LYS A 29 2.13 15.04 14.14
CA LYS A 29 1.35 14.94 12.91
C LYS A 29 2.36 14.65 11.81
N VAL A 30 2.58 13.36 11.57
CA VAL A 30 3.04 12.91 10.26
C VAL A 30 1.96 13.31 9.27
N ASN A 31 2.06 14.53 8.76
CA ASN A 31 1.43 14.87 7.51
C ASN A 31 2.18 14.06 6.46
N PHE A 32 1.60 12.93 6.06
CA PHE A 32 1.89 12.36 4.75
C PHE A 32 1.35 13.35 3.72
N SER A 33 2.12 14.39 3.43
CA SER A 33 2.02 15.02 2.12
C SER A 33 2.40 13.91 1.13
N PRO A 34 1.58 13.59 0.12
CA PRO A 34 2.00 12.68 -0.93
C PRO A 34 3.29 13.26 -1.51
N LYS A 35 4.37 12.49 -1.44
CA LYS A 35 5.64 12.84 -2.06
C LYS A 35 5.37 12.83 -3.56
N VAL A 36 5.06 14.00 -4.12
CA VAL A 36 5.19 14.23 -5.56
C VAL A 36 6.67 14.51 -5.81
N THR A 37 7.46 13.43 -5.92
CA THR A 37 8.78 13.40 -6.56
C THR A 37 9.05 11.96 -7.05
N SER A 38 8.78 11.72 -8.33
CA SER A 38 9.25 10.61 -9.20
C SER A 38 8.92 9.13 -8.96
N ASP A 39 8.22 8.71 -7.91
CA ASP A 39 7.75 7.31 -7.79
C ASP A 39 6.28 7.35 -7.30
N GLY A 40 5.40 6.51 -7.84
CA GLY A 40 3.93 6.58 -7.64
C GLY A 40 3.41 6.50 -6.20
N PRO A 41 2.08 6.37 -6.01
CA PRO A 41 1.53 6.26 -4.66
C PRO A 41 2.05 4.99 -3.96
N ALA A 42 2.45 5.08 -2.69
CA ALA A 42 2.91 3.92 -1.91
C ALA A 42 1.78 2.95 -1.52
N TYR A 43 0.54 3.38 -1.71
CA TYR A 43 -0.65 2.60 -1.42
C TYR A 43 -1.83 3.06 -2.28
N SER A 44 -2.78 2.16 -2.43
CA SER A 44 -4.06 2.43 -3.07
C SER A 44 -5.14 1.59 -2.42
N LEU A 45 -6.36 1.76 -2.89
CA LEU A 45 -7.56 1.23 -2.25
C LEU A 45 -8.55 0.77 -3.31
N ILE A 46 -8.96 -0.50 -3.27
CA ILE A 46 -10.23 -0.89 -3.90
C ILE A 46 -11.34 -0.30 -3.03
N ASN A 47 -12.12 0.60 -3.58
CA ASN A 47 -13.26 1.23 -2.94
C ASN A 47 -14.42 1.36 -3.93
N ILE A 48 -14.83 0.23 -4.48
CA ILE A 48 -16.00 0.15 -5.36
C ILE A 48 -16.94 -0.95 -4.87
N GLY A 49 -18.25 -0.74 -5.04
CA GLY A 49 -19.25 -1.60 -4.41
C GLY A 49 -19.20 -1.52 -2.88
N ASN A 50 -19.41 -2.66 -2.22
CA ASN A 50 -19.57 -2.73 -0.75
C ASN A 50 -18.34 -3.26 0.00
N PHE A 51 -17.18 -3.34 -0.65
CA PHE A 51 -15.92 -3.76 -0.03
C PHE A 51 -14.85 -2.68 -0.18
N GLY A 52 -14.12 -2.41 0.91
CA GLY A 52 -12.91 -1.59 0.90
C GLY A 52 -11.70 -2.49 1.10
N TYR A 53 -10.65 -2.36 0.28
CA TYR A 53 -9.46 -3.20 0.41
C TYR A 53 -8.17 -2.43 0.10
N TRP A 54 -7.40 -2.17 1.14
CA TRP A 54 -6.13 -1.46 1.03
C TRP A 54 -5.03 -2.34 0.48
N GLN A 55 -4.21 -1.75 -0.38
CA GLN A 55 -3.07 -2.39 -1.00
C GLN A 55 -1.87 -1.44 -0.98
N LYS A 56 -0.71 -1.92 -0.55
CA LYS A 56 0.56 -1.19 -0.65
C LYS A 56 1.38 -1.72 -1.82
N ASP A 57 2.27 -0.89 -2.33
CA ASP A 57 3.17 -1.19 -3.46
C ASP A 57 4.15 -2.34 -3.15
N ASP A 58 4.49 -2.54 -1.88
CA ASP A 58 5.32 -3.64 -1.38
C ASP A 58 4.58 -4.97 -1.19
N ALA A 59 3.35 -5.09 -1.70
CA ALA A 59 2.43 -6.21 -1.54
C ALA A 59 1.85 -6.42 -0.13
N THR A 60 2.10 -5.53 0.84
CA THR A 60 1.34 -5.53 2.09
C THR A 60 -0.12 -5.19 1.80
N SER A 61 -1.03 -6.12 2.09
CA SER A 61 -2.45 -6.02 1.77
C SER A 61 -3.33 -6.02 3.02
N ALA A 62 -4.57 -5.55 2.85
CA ALA A 62 -5.59 -5.44 3.88
C ALA A 62 -5.17 -4.64 5.13
N HIS A 63 -4.23 -3.69 5.00
CA HIS A 63 -3.74 -2.84 6.11
C HIS A 63 -3.74 -1.37 5.71
N SER A 64 -4.45 -0.53 6.46
CA SER A 64 -4.59 0.87 6.10
C SER A 64 -3.30 1.66 6.35
N PRO A 65 -3.06 2.79 5.65
CA PRO A 65 -1.90 3.65 5.90
C PRO A 65 -1.82 4.14 7.36
N GLY A 66 -2.97 4.36 8.00
CA GLY A 66 -3.12 4.71 9.41
C GLY A 66 -2.91 3.56 10.41
N GLY A 67 -2.60 2.35 9.93
CA GLY A 67 -2.23 1.21 10.77
C GLY A 67 -3.39 0.34 11.26
N SER A 68 -4.59 0.53 10.71
CA SER A 68 -5.81 -0.21 11.06
C SER A 68 -6.11 -1.33 10.08
N SER A 69 -7.18 -2.10 10.35
CA SER A 69 -7.70 -3.07 9.39
C SER A 69 -8.04 -2.41 8.06
N GLY A 70 -7.53 -3.00 6.98
CA GLY A 70 -7.69 -2.47 5.63
C GLY A 70 -8.60 -3.29 4.71
N GLY A 71 -8.98 -4.52 5.09
CA GLY A 71 -10.14 -5.18 4.49
C GLY A 71 -11.41 -4.80 5.25
N ILE A 72 -12.31 -4.06 4.61
CA ILE A 72 -13.45 -3.39 5.23
C ILE A 72 -14.74 -3.91 4.60
N TYR A 73 -15.56 -4.59 5.40
CA TYR A 73 -16.88 -5.04 4.99
C TYR A 73 -17.91 -4.91 6.13
N PRO A 74 -19.09 -4.33 5.88
CA PRO A 74 -19.42 -3.49 4.73
C PRO A 74 -18.48 -2.28 4.63
N ARG A 75 -18.23 -1.79 3.41
CA ARG A 75 -17.38 -0.60 3.15
C ARG A 75 -17.79 0.56 4.06
N GLY A 76 -16.80 1.23 4.65
CA GLY A 76 -17.02 2.35 5.58
C GLY A 76 -17.58 1.98 6.96
N THR A 77 -17.70 0.69 7.30
CA THR A 77 -18.32 0.24 8.56
C THR A 77 -17.35 -0.46 9.50
N ALA A 78 -16.85 -1.63 9.13
CA ALA A 78 -16.08 -2.49 10.04
C ALA A 78 -14.92 -3.17 9.33
N GLY A 79 -13.80 -3.30 10.05
CA GLY A 79 -12.66 -4.09 9.62
C GLY A 79 -13.00 -5.58 9.67
N ALA A 80 -12.93 -6.26 8.53
CA ALA A 80 -13.07 -7.70 8.37
C ALA A 80 -11.71 -8.41 8.31
N ILE A 81 -10.67 -7.74 7.76
CA ILE A 81 -9.32 -8.29 7.58
C ILE A 81 -8.30 -7.24 8.04
N TYR A 82 -7.37 -7.63 8.91
CA TYR A 82 -6.33 -6.73 9.45
C TYR A 82 -5.06 -6.70 8.59
N LEU A 83 -4.63 -7.87 8.12
CA LEU A 83 -3.48 -8.14 7.26
C LEU A 83 -3.74 -9.51 6.64
N ASP A 84 -3.34 -9.70 5.38
CA ASP A 84 -3.39 -10.97 4.67
C ASP A 84 -2.25 -11.05 3.66
N GLY A 85 -2.29 -12.07 2.81
CA GLY A 85 -1.31 -12.25 1.75
C GLY A 85 -1.20 -13.69 1.28
N VAL A 86 -0.21 -13.93 0.44
CA VAL A 86 0.10 -15.25 -0.11
C VAL A 86 1.54 -15.59 0.22
N LEU A 87 1.76 -16.78 0.80
CA LEU A 87 3.09 -17.36 0.95
C LEU A 87 3.39 -18.32 -0.19
N VAL A 88 4.60 -18.22 -0.71
CA VAL A 88 5.17 -19.17 -1.67
C VAL A 88 6.44 -19.74 -1.05
N GLY A 89 6.58 -21.06 -1.08
CA GLY A 89 7.75 -21.72 -0.51
C GLY A 89 8.07 -23.01 -1.22
N GLY A 90 9.34 -23.38 -1.17
CA GLY A 90 9.85 -24.57 -1.83
C GLY A 90 11.30 -24.85 -1.47
N TYR A 91 11.77 -26.02 -1.89
CA TYR A 91 13.18 -26.40 -1.75
C TYR A 91 13.90 -26.21 -3.07
N THR A 92 15.09 -25.62 -3.02
CA THR A 92 16.05 -25.61 -4.14
C THR A 92 17.22 -26.56 -3.84
N GLY A 93 18.15 -26.70 -4.79
CA GLY A 93 19.22 -27.70 -4.76
C GLY A 93 19.90 -27.86 -3.40
N GLY A 94 20.13 -29.11 -2.98
CA GLY A 94 20.73 -29.42 -1.68
C GLY A 94 19.75 -29.36 -0.50
N ASN A 95 18.43 -29.41 -0.74
CA ASN A 95 17.39 -29.35 0.29
C ASN A 95 17.38 -27.99 1.04
N LEU A 96 17.71 -26.91 0.33
CA LEU A 96 17.67 -25.55 0.86
C LEU A 96 16.24 -25.01 0.80
N LEU A 97 15.66 -24.70 1.95
CA LEU A 97 14.32 -24.11 2.04
C LEU A 97 14.36 -22.63 1.67
N HIS A 98 13.38 -22.22 0.88
CA HIS A 98 13.06 -20.84 0.63
C HIS A 98 11.58 -20.57 0.90
N VAL A 99 11.29 -19.45 1.53
CA VAL A 99 9.92 -18.96 1.75
C VAL A 99 9.89 -17.48 1.46
N SER A 100 8.88 -17.06 0.71
CA SER A 100 8.64 -15.68 0.35
C SER A 100 7.13 -15.39 0.33
N GLY A 101 6.77 -14.13 0.14
CA GLY A 101 5.40 -13.65 0.05
C GLY A 101 5.02 -12.72 1.19
N THR A 102 3.72 -12.60 1.41
CA THR A 102 3.13 -11.70 2.41
C THR A 102 2.16 -12.46 3.31
N ILE A 103 2.16 -12.09 4.60
CA ILE A 103 1.14 -12.43 5.60
C ILE A 103 0.98 -11.23 6.53
N TYR A 104 1.01 -11.45 7.86
CA TYR A 104 1.17 -10.39 8.84
C TYR A 104 2.53 -9.66 8.73
N ALA A 105 3.58 -10.38 8.32
CA ALA A 105 4.88 -9.83 7.97
C ALA A 105 5.04 -9.85 6.44
N ASN A 106 5.85 -8.93 5.93
CA ASN A 106 6.10 -8.79 4.50
C ASN A 106 7.50 -9.29 4.14
N GLY A 107 7.60 -10.14 3.11
CA GLY A 107 8.85 -10.62 2.51
C GLY A 107 9.04 -10.15 1.07
N LEU A 108 8.25 -9.19 0.59
CA LEU A 108 8.29 -8.65 -0.77
C LEU A 108 8.59 -7.15 -0.78
N VAL A 109 9.08 -6.66 -1.91
CA VAL A 109 9.29 -5.23 -2.19
C VAL A 109 8.67 -4.87 -3.54
N SER A 110 8.30 -3.61 -3.73
CA SER A 110 7.85 -3.09 -5.03
C SER A 110 8.99 -3.25 -6.04
N GLY A 111 8.76 -4.01 -7.11
CA GLY A 111 9.84 -4.47 -7.95
C GLY A 111 9.50 -5.67 -8.81
N TYR A 112 10.29 -5.84 -9.87
CA TYR A 112 10.25 -7.03 -10.72
C TYR A 112 11.69 -7.45 -11.05
N ILE A 113 11.88 -8.68 -11.56
CA ILE A 113 13.23 -9.19 -11.86
C ILE A 113 13.51 -8.98 -13.35
N GLY A 114 14.47 -8.11 -13.65
CA GLY A 114 14.88 -7.81 -15.01
C GLY A 114 15.52 -9.01 -15.72
N ALA A 115 15.62 -8.93 -17.05
CA ALA A 115 16.23 -9.99 -17.87
C ALA A 115 17.71 -10.27 -17.54
N ASP A 116 18.39 -9.31 -16.89
CA ASP A 116 19.75 -9.44 -16.39
C ASP A 116 19.83 -10.08 -14.98
N GLY A 117 18.67 -10.42 -14.39
CA GLY A 117 18.53 -10.99 -13.06
C GLY A 117 18.57 -9.96 -11.93
N ASN A 118 18.65 -8.66 -12.24
CA ASN A 118 18.65 -7.61 -11.23
C ASN A 118 17.23 -7.10 -10.97
N MET A 119 16.98 -6.65 -9.74
CA MET A 119 15.72 -6.01 -9.40
C MET A 119 15.57 -4.67 -10.12
N VAL A 120 14.43 -4.47 -10.75
CA VAL A 120 14.01 -3.18 -11.34
C VAL A 120 12.97 -2.55 -10.43
N THR A 121 13.15 -1.26 -10.13
CA THR A 121 12.29 -0.48 -9.23
C THR A 121 12.13 0.96 -9.74
N GLY A 122 11.09 1.66 -9.25
CA GLY A 122 10.81 3.04 -9.60
C GLY A 122 10.22 3.21 -10.99
N GLY A 123 9.89 4.46 -11.35
CA GLY A 123 9.23 4.76 -12.63
C GLY A 123 7.88 4.05 -12.75
N ASP A 124 7.73 3.19 -13.77
CA ASP A 124 6.50 2.42 -14.02
C ASP A 124 6.29 1.27 -13.01
N VAL A 125 7.27 0.99 -12.15
CA VAL A 125 7.14 0.05 -11.05
C VAL A 125 6.48 0.74 -9.85
N ARG A 126 5.15 0.84 -9.90
CA ARG A 126 4.30 1.48 -8.90
C ARG A 126 2.93 0.82 -8.85
N ILE A 127 2.12 1.20 -7.86
CA ILE A 127 0.71 0.82 -7.85
C ILE A 127 -0.11 1.71 -8.79
N TYR A 128 -0.98 1.07 -9.56
CA TYR A 128 -1.93 1.71 -10.46
C TYR A 128 -3.34 1.41 -9.99
N ARG A 129 -4.24 2.38 -10.09
CA ARG A 129 -5.66 2.24 -9.80
C ARG A 129 -6.47 2.93 -10.89
N ILE A 130 -7.12 2.14 -11.71
CA ILE A 130 -8.04 2.63 -12.74
C ILE A 130 -9.48 2.45 -12.30
N ARG A 131 -10.34 3.33 -12.81
CA ARG A 131 -11.79 3.23 -12.67
C ARG A 131 -12.45 3.57 -14.00
N LYS A 132 -13.33 2.71 -14.50
CA LYS A 132 -13.86 2.82 -15.87
C LYS A 132 -14.62 4.12 -16.14
N ASP A 133 -15.31 4.65 -15.13
CA ASP A 133 -16.14 5.87 -15.20
C ASP A 133 -15.42 7.13 -14.69
N TRP A 134 -14.09 7.11 -14.51
CA TRP A 134 -13.32 8.16 -13.83
C TRP A 134 -13.60 9.59 -14.37
N ALA A 135 -13.68 9.74 -15.70
CA ALA A 135 -13.90 11.03 -16.35
C ALA A 135 -15.34 11.57 -16.17
N SER A 136 -16.26 10.73 -15.70
CA SER A 136 -17.69 11.05 -15.52
C SER A 136 -18.14 11.05 -14.06
N LEU A 137 -17.20 10.93 -13.11
CA LEU A 137 -17.51 10.92 -11.70
C LEU A 137 -18.14 12.23 -11.25
N SER A 138 -19.18 12.12 -10.44
CA SER A 138 -19.72 13.29 -9.77
C SER A 138 -18.74 13.81 -8.70
N LEU A 139 -18.85 15.10 -8.37
CA LEU A 139 -18.06 15.70 -7.29
C LEU A 139 -18.23 14.97 -5.96
N ASP A 140 -19.42 14.44 -5.67
CA ASP A 140 -19.69 13.71 -4.44
C ASP A 140 -19.02 12.33 -4.43
N GLN A 141 -18.97 11.64 -5.58
CA GLN A 141 -18.23 10.39 -5.71
C GLN A 141 -16.72 10.61 -5.53
N LEU A 142 -16.16 11.64 -6.17
CA LEU A 142 -14.75 12.00 -5.99
C LEU A 142 -14.44 12.42 -4.55
N ARG A 143 -15.34 13.18 -3.91
CA ARG A 143 -15.20 13.56 -2.50
C ARG A 143 -15.21 12.35 -1.57
N GLN A 144 -16.05 11.35 -1.86
CA GLN A 144 -16.05 10.09 -1.11
C GLN A 144 -14.74 9.32 -1.29
N ASP A 145 -14.26 9.17 -2.53
CA ASP A 145 -12.99 8.50 -2.82
C ASP A 145 -11.81 9.22 -2.14
N ALA A 146 -11.80 10.56 -2.18
CA ALA A 146 -10.80 11.37 -1.49
C ALA A 146 -10.88 11.23 0.04
N ALA A 147 -12.07 11.18 0.62
CA ALA A 147 -12.23 10.95 2.07
C ALA A 147 -11.59 9.63 2.50
N GLU A 148 -11.83 8.56 1.74
CA GLU A 148 -11.37 7.21 2.06
C GLU A 148 -9.86 7.05 1.86
N VAL A 149 -9.33 7.51 0.72
CA VAL A 149 -7.88 7.41 0.43
C VAL A 149 -7.05 8.24 1.43
N ASN A 150 -7.61 9.31 1.98
CA ASN A 150 -6.94 10.15 2.97
C ASN A 150 -7.26 9.77 4.43
N GLU A 151 -8.12 8.76 4.67
CA GLU A 151 -8.61 8.36 5.99
C GLU A 151 -9.18 9.52 6.84
N ILE A 152 -9.95 10.41 6.21
CA ILE A 152 -10.60 11.56 6.86
C ILE A 152 -12.11 11.55 6.68
N SER A 153 -12.83 12.35 7.47
CA SER A 153 -14.27 12.52 7.26
C SER A 153 -14.57 13.26 5.96
N ILE A 154 -15.67 12.91 5.31
CA ILE A 154 -16.09 13.52 4.02
C ILE A 154 -16.19 15.05 4.09
N GLY A 155 -16.58 15.61 5.25
CA GLY A 155 -16.67 17.05 5.47
C GLY A 155 -15.33 17.75 5.66
N SER A 156 -14.24 17.00 5.83
CA SER A 156 -12.87 17.54 5.96
C SER A 156 -12.10 17.50 4.63
N VAL A 157 -12.69 16.91 3.58
CA VAL A 157 -12.07 16.81 2.26
C VAL A 157 -11.97 18.18 1.62
N THR A 158 -10.78 18.50 1.12
CA THR A 158 -10.49 19.72 0.38
C THR A 158 -10.63 19.51 -1.13
N ASP A 159 -10.88 20.58 -1.87
CA ASP A 159 -10.90 20.52 -3.34
C ASP A 159 -9.57 20.04 -3.93
N ALA A 160 -8.45 20.35 -3.26
CA ALA A 160 -7.13 19.85 -3.65
C ALA A 160 -7.03 18.32 -3.54
N GLN A 161 -7.59 17.71 -2.50
CA GLN A 161 -7.60 16.25 -2.35
C GLN A 161 -8.52 15.57 -3.37
N ILE A 162 -9.64 16.22 -3.71
CA ILE A 162 -10.52 15.77 -4.79
C ILE A 162 -9.75 15.76 -6.13
N GLN A 163 -9.05 16.86 -6.42
CA GLN A 163 -8.26 16.98 -7.64
C GLN A 163 -7.14 15.93 -7.69
N THR A 164 -6.41 15.70 -6.59
CA THR A 164 -5.38 14.65 -6.52
C THR A 164 -5.93 13.27 -6.87
N VAL A 165 -7.15 12.92 -6.42
CA VAL A 165 -7.77 11.63 -6.77
C VAL A 165 -8.13 11.57 -8.26
N LEU A 166 -8.69 12.64 -8.81
CA LEU A 166 -9.02 12.71 -10.23
C LEU A 166 -7.76 12.61 -11.11
N ASP A 167 -6.74 13.39 -10.79
CA ASP A 167 -5.44 13.39 -11.49
C ASP A 167 -4.77 12.02 -11.42
N GLN A 168 -4.88 11.31 -10.30
CA GLN A 168 -4.33 9.97 -10.15
C GLN A 168 -5.06 8.96 -11.03
N TYR A 169 -6.40 9.01 -11.11
CA TYR A 169 -7.16 8.16 -12.01
C TYR A 169 -6.80 8.41 -13.48
N GLU A 170 -6.69 9.67 -13.88
CA GLU A 170 -6.27 10.06 -15.24
C GLU A 170 -4.86 9.55 -15.54
N THR A 171 -3.91 9.83 -14.65
CA THR A 171 -2.52 9.39 -14.79
C THR A 171 -2.41 7.87 -14.88
N ASP A 172 -3.14 7.12 -14.04
CA ASP A 172 -3.10 5.65 -14.04
C ASP A 172 -3.75 5.06 -15.29
N TRP A 173 -4.78 5.72 -15.82
CA TRP A 173 -5.42 5.33 -17.08
C TRP A 173 -4.49 5.54 -18.28
N GLU A 174 -3.84 6.70 -18.37
CA GLU A 174 -2.97 7.06 -19.48
C GLU A 174 -1.64 6.31 -19.47
N SER A 175 -1.09 6.02 -18.29
CA SER A 175 0.21 5.36 -18.12
C SER A 175 0.11 3.87 -17.77
N TRP A 176 -1.03 3.24 -18.06
CA TRP A 176 -1.29 1.85 -17.70
C TRP A 176 -0.18 0.89 -18.21
N PRO A 177 0.48 0.10 -17.35
CA PRO A 177 1.77 -0.50 -17.67
C PRO A 177 1.62 -1.90 -18.30
N THR A 178 0.99 -1.98 -19.47
CA THR A 178 0.77 -3.26 -20.18
C THR A 178 2.09 -3.98 -20.51
N HIS A 179 3.16 -3.23 -20.74
CA HIS A 179 4.51 -3.76 -20.94
C HIS A 179 5.09 -4.50 -19.72
N LEU A 180 4.53 -4.29 -18.52
CA LEU A 180 4.86 -5.05 -17.30
C LEU A 180 3.85 -6.16 -16.99
N GLY A 181 2.84 -6.38 -17.85
CA GLY A 181 1.82 -7.41 -17.69
C GLY A 181 0.48 -6.94 -17.16
N ALA A 182 0.24 -5.63 -17.05
CA ALA A 182 -1.08 -5.12 -16.68
C ALA A 182 -2.13 -5.48 -17.75
N PRO A 183 -3.31 -6.01 -17.34
CA PRO A 183 -4.32 -6.48 -18.28
C PRO A 183 -5.04 -5.32 -18.98
N PHE A 184 -5.47 -5.56 -20.21
CA PHE A 184 -6.27 -4.64 -21.02
C PHE A 184 -7.28 -5.43 -21.87
N TYR A 185 -8.25 -4.72 -22.46
CA TYR A 185 -9.16 -5.32 -23.43
C TYR A 185 -8.59 -5.19 -24.83
N ASP A 186 -7.98 -6.28 -25.28
CA ASP A 186 -7.48 -6.48 -26.65
C ASP A 186 -8.67 -6.69 -27.61
N LEU A 187 -8.94 -5.71 -28.47
CA LEU A 187 -10.11 -5.69 -29.35
C LEU A 187 -9.85 -6.36 -30.70
N ASP A 188 -8.61 -6.32 -31.19
CA ASP A 188 -8.24 -6.84 -32.49
C ASP A 188 -7.51 -8.20 -32.43
N GLY A 189 -7.08 -8.60 -31.23
CA GLY A 189 -6.49 -9.89 -30.90
C GLY A 189 -4.98 -9.97 -31.15
N ASP A 190 -4.27 -8.85 -31.29
CA ASP A 190 -2.84 -8.82 -31.60
C ASP A 190 -1.92 -8.87 -30.37
N GLY A 191 -2.48 -8.70 -29.16
CA GLY A 191 -1.77 -8.72 -27.89
C GLY A 191 -0.97 -7.46 -27.58
N VAL A 192 -1.18 -6.37 -28.31
CA VAL A 192 -0.55 -5.06 -28.12
C VAL A 192 -1.62 -4.07 -27.69
N TYR A 193 -1.33 -3.27 -26.65
CA TYR A 193 -2.26 -2.26 -26.20
C TYR A 193 -2.25 -1.04 -27.13
N ASP A 194 -3.36 -0.79 -27.84
CA ASP A 194 -3.54 0.35 -28.73
C ASP A 194 -4.82 1.17 -28.38
N PRO A 195 -4.68 2.27 -27.61
CA PRO A 195 -5.80 3.16 -27.31
C PRO A 195 -6.48 3.79 -28.54
N ASP A 196 -5.76 3.94 -29.67
CA ASP A 196 -6.31 4.58 -30.87
C ASP A 196 -7.38 3.68 -31.54
N ASP A 197 -7.29 2.37 -31.33
CA ASP A 197 -8.30 1.38 -31.77
C ASP A 197 -9.47 1.22 -30.77
N GLY A 198 -9.48 2.03 -29.71
CA GLY A 198 -10.54 2.05 -28.70
C GLY A 198 -10.36 1.02 -27.59
N GLU A 199 -9.17 0.42 -27.49
CA GLU A 199 -8.80 -0.44 -26.37
C GLU A 199 -8.72 0.34 -25.07
N THR A 200 -8.97 -0.34 -23.95
CA THR A 200 -8.93 0.29 -22.63
C THR A 200 -8.23 -0.59 -21.61
N PRO A 201 -7.62 0.02 -20.58
CA PRO A 201 -7.17 -0.70 -19.40
C PRO A 201 -8.32 -1.46 -18.73
N GLY A 202 -8.02 -2.61 -18.12
CA GLY A 202 -8.96 -3.32 -17.27
C GLY A 202 -9.02 -4.82 -17.52
N VAL A 203 -9.89 -5.48 -16.76
CA VAL A 203 -10.05 -6.94 -16.78
C VAL A 203 -11.47 -7.31 -16.35
N ALA A 204 -11.98 -8.44 -16.87
CA ALA A 204 -13.21 -9.09 -16.39
C ALA A 204 -14.49 -8.23 -16.34
N GLY A 205 -14.57 -7.14 -17.10
CA GLY A 205 -15.68 -6.20 -17.04
C GLY A 205 -15.73 -5.37 -15.75
N ALA A 206 -14.63 -5.29 -15.01
CA ALA A 206 -14.55 -4.61 -13.73
C ALA A 206 -14.74 -3.10 -13.83
N ASP A 207 -15.29 -2.52 -12.78
CA ASP A 207 -15.52 -1.07 -12.68
C ASP A 207 -14.30 -0.35 -12.05
N GLN A 208 -13.52 -1.06 -11.23
CA GLN A 208 -12.25 -0.59 -10.70
C GLN A 208 -11.23 -1.72 -10.69
N VAL A 209 -9.97 -1.40 -11.01
CA VAL A 209 -8.85 -2.34 -11.00
C VAL A 209 -7.65 -1.70 -10.32
N ILE A 210 -6.97 -2.46 -9.48
CA ILE A 210 -5.61 -2.17 -9.03
C ILE A 210 -4.65 -3.16 -9.67
N TRP A 211 -3.53 -2.66 -10.16
CA TRP A 211 -2.43 -3.47 -10.66
C TRP A 211 -1.08 -2.98 -10.12
N TYR A 212 -0.19 -3.91 -9.77
CA TYR A 212 1.20 -3.65 -9.42
C TYR A 212 2.02 -4.95 -9.47
N VAL A 213 3.34 -4.82 -9.38
CA VAL A 213 4.27 -5.95 -9.33
C VAL A 213 5.19 -5.86 -8.11
N ALA A 214 5.42 -6.99 -7.45
CA ALA A 214 6.32 -7.10 -6.32
C ALA A 214 7.22 -8.33 -6.45
N THR A 215 8.38 -8.29 -5.81
CA THR A 215 9.40 -9.34 -5.88
C THR A 215 10.04 -9.59 -4.54
N ASP A 216 10.62 -10.78 -4.38
CA ASP A 216 11.40 -11.17 -3.21
C ASP A 216 12.91 -10.93 -3.36
N ALA A 217 13.33 -10.25 -4.43
CA ALA A 217 14.73 -10.04 -4.77
C ALA A 217 15.55 -9.31 -3.69
N ASP A 218 14.92 -8.53 -2.81
CA ASP A 218 15.59 -7.92 -1.67
C ASP A 218 15.89 -8.93 -0.55
N VAL A 219 17.16 -9.27 -0.39
CA VAL A 219 17.62 -10.26 0.59
C VAL A 219 17.25 -9.87 2.03
N GLY A 220 17.31 -8.58 2.36
CA GLY A 220 17.01 -8.08 3.71
C GLY A 220 15.56 -8.34 4.09
N THR A 221 14.64 -7.88 3.24
CA THR A 221 13.19 -8.01 3.41
C THR A 221 12.76 -9.48 3.41
N THR A 222 13.21 -10.27 2.45
CA THR A 222 12.86 -11.69 2.37
C THR A 222 13.37 -12.48 3.57
N SER A 223 14.61 -12.22 4.00
CA SER A 223 15.17 -12.90 5.18
C SER A 223 14.49 -12.48 6.49
N ALA A 224 13.92 -11.27 6.56
CA ALA A 224 13.19 -10.81 7.73
C ALA A 224 11.86 -11.58 7.95
N LEU A 225 11.29 -12.18 6.90
CA LEU A 225 10.05 -12.96 7.00
C LEU A 225 10.26 -14.30 7.73
N TYR A 226 11.13 -15.17 7.21
CA TYR A 226 11.37 -16.52 7.76
C TYR A 226 12.85 -16.95 7.79
N GLY A 227 13.79 -16.02 7.62
CA GLY A 227 15.23 -16.31 7.68
C GLY A 227 15.79 -17.04 6.47
N THR A 228 15.04 -17.08 5.35
CA THR A 228 15.47 -17.72 4.11
C THR A 228 15.93 -16.69 3.08
N THR A 229 16.79 -17.12 2.15
CA THR A 229 17.19 -16.31 1.00
C THR A 229 16.06 -16.22 -0.04
N PRO A 230 16.04 -15.19 -0.90
CA PRO A 230 15.12 -15.10 -2.03
C PRO A 230 15.05 -16.36 -2.89
N ILE A 231 13.84 -16.67 -3.37
CA ILE A 231 13.56 -17.66 -4.42
C ILE A 231 13.85 -17.05 -5.80
N GLY A 232 13.70 -15.73 -5.94
CA GLY A 232 13.68 -15.04 -7.22
C GLY A 232 12.29 -15.06 -7.85
N VAL A 233 11.25 -14.88 -7.03
CA VAL A 233 9.88 -14.77 -7.51
C VAL A 233 9.50 -13.32 -7.79
N GLU A 234 8.72 -13.15 -8.83
CA GLU A 234 8.00 -11.94 -9.18
C GLU A 234 6.51 -12.27 -9.16
N ILE A 235 5.70 -11.40 -8.57
CA ILE A 235 4.26 -11.57 -8.44
C ILE A 235 3.58 -10.32 -8.98
N GLN A 236 2.77 -10.51 -10.01
CA GLN A 236 1.87 -9.49 -10.55
C GLN A 236 0.52 -9.61 -9.85
N TYR A 237 0.08 -8.53 -9.23
CA TYR A 237 -1.17 -8.48 -8.50
C TYR A 237 -2.20 -7.75 -9.35
N THR A 238 -3.36 -8.38 -9.58
CA THR A 238 -4.52 -7.76 -10.20
C THR A 238 -5.70 -7.92 -9.26
N LEU A 239 -6.18 -6.81 -8.69
CA LEU A 239 -7.37 -6.77 -7.85
C LEU A 239 -8.45 -6.02 -8.62
N TRP A 240 -9.68 -6.52 -8.59
CA TRP A 240 -10.78 -5.85 -9.28
C TRP A 240 -12.07 -5.89 -8.50
N GLY A 241 -12.92 -4.89 -8.71
CA GLY A 241 -14.21 -4.75 -8.06
C GLY A 241 -15.29 -4.27 -9.02
N TYR A 242 -16.54 -4.49 -8.61
CA TYR A 242 -17.72 -4.13 -9.39
C TYR A 242 -18.65 -3.22 -8.58
N ASN A 243 -19.33 -2.33 -9.27
CA ASN A 243 -20.36 -1.45 -8.76
C ASN A 243 -21.75 -1.92 -9.23
N GLN A 244 -22.08 -3.19 -9.00
CA GLN A 244 -23.37 -3.74 -9.45
C GLN A 244 -24.43 -3.66 -8.34
N PRO A 245 -25.58 -3.00 -8.59
CA PRO A 245 -26.72 -3.08 -7.69
C PRO A 245 -27.21 -4.54 -7.58
N GLY A 246 -27.29 -5.07 -6.36
CA GLY A 246 -27.88 -6.40 -6.10
C GLY A 246 -26.90 -7.58 -6.10
N ALA A 247 -25.58 -7.35 -6.17
CA ALA A 247 -24.59 -8.35 -5.80
C ALA A 247 -24.53 -8.43 -4.27
N SER A 248 -25.33 -9.34 -3.69
CA SER A 248 -25.34 -9.73 -2.28
C SER A 248 -25.00 -11.20 -2.13
#